data_AF-A0A4R0IFK8-F1
#
_entry.id   AF-A0A4R0IFK8-F1
#
_cell.length_a   1.000
_cell.length_b   1.000
_cell.length_c   1.000
_cell.angle_alpha   90.00
_cell.angle_beta   90.00
_cell.angle_gamma   90.00
#
_symmetry.space_group_name_H-M   'P 1'
#
loop_
_entity.id
_entity.type
_entity.pdbx_description
1 polymer ?
#
loop_
_entity_poly.entity_id
_entity_poly.type
_entity_poly.pdbx_seq_one_letter_code
_entity_poly.pdbx_strand_id
1 'polypeptide(L)'
;MASKPLPQRAVRAVGESSLAERLARAQELTYAPLIDWVRRSPMHTDVLGHSIHPSLTDVTTGCWLGTTLLDLAGGSESRRGAALLAGLGVLASVPTAIAGAADWSDLSGYERRIGAVHGLGADTAIILFAGSLVARLRGKHRKGAKLALAGNLVIAGAGFLGGHLALNRGTARRDSFAESN
;
A
#
# COMPACT_ATOMS: atom_id res chain seq x y z
N MET A 1 -12.08 18.44 -26.85
CA MET A 1 -11.21 17.65 -25.95
C MET A 1 -12.08 17.00 -24.89
N ALA A 2 -12.14 15.67 -24.81
CA ALA A 2 -12.94 14.99 -23.79
C ALA A 2 -12.33 15.22 -22.39
N SER A 3 -13.17 15.55 -21.40
CA SER A 3 -12.75 15.73 -20.02
C SER A 3 -12.20 14.42 -19.44
N LYS A 4 -11.05 14.46 -18.76
CA LYS A 4 -10.46 13.28 -18.10
C LYS A 4 -11.45 12.69 -17.07
N PRO A 5 -11.52 11.35 -16.92
CA PRO A 5 -12.38 10.68 -15.94
C PRO A 5 -12.01 11.06 -14.49
N LEU A 6 -13.00 11.01 -13.59
CA LEU A 6 -12.87 11.45 -12.19
C LEU A 6 -11.66 10.86 -11.44
N PRO A 7 -11.33 9.56 -11.55
CA PRO A 7 -10.16 9.00 -10.84
C PRO A 7 -8.83 9.60 -11.31
N GLN A 8 -8.69 9.91 -12.61
CA GLN A 8 -7.50 10.56 -13.15
C GLN A 8 -7.36 12.01 -12.66
N ARG A 9 -8.49 12.71 -12.48
CA ARG A 9 -8.50 14.05 -11.91
C ARG A 9 -8.06 14.05 -10.45
N ALA A 10 -8.49 13.05 -9.67
CA ALA A 10 -8.09 12.90 -8.27
C ALA A 10 -6.58 12.65 -8.13
N VAL A 11 -6.03 11.74 -8.93
CA VAL A 11 -4.58 11.46 -8.95
C VAL A 11 -3.78 12.72 -9.31
N ARG A 12 -4.23 13.45 -10.34
CA ARG A 12 -3.61 14.71 -10.75
C ARG A 12 -3.63 15.74 -9.63
N ALA A 13 -4.78 15.90 -8.97
CA ALA A 13 -4.91 16.83 -7.86
C ALA A 13 -3.95 16.48 -6.71
N VAL A 14 -3.75 15.19 -6.42
CA VAL A 14 -2.75 14.74 -5.43
C VAL A 14 -1.34 15.08 -5.89
N GLY A 15 -0.97 14.75 -7.13
CA GLY A 15 0.36 14.98 -7.65
C GLY A 15 0.71 16.45 -7.90
N GLU A 16 -0.26 17.37 -7.94
CA GLU A 16 -0.05 18.83 -8.00
C GLU A 16 -0.20 19.51 -6.62
N SER A 17 -0.52 18.75 -5.56
CA SER A 17 -0.83 19.31 -4.24
C SER A 17 0.40 19.69 -3.42
N SER A 18 0.41 20.92 -2.90
CA SER A 18 1.39 21.38 -1.91
C SER A 18 1.23 20.69 -0.54
N LEU A 19 0.05 20.16 -0.23
CA LEU A 19 -0.16 19.36 0.97
C LEU A 19 0.52 17.98 0.82
N ALA A 20 0.39 17.35 -0.35
CA ALA A 20 1.07 16.09 -0.65
C ALA A 20 2.59 16.27 -0.64
N GLU A 21 3.09 17.43 -1.09
CA GLU A 21 4.49 17.82 -0.96
C GLU A 21 4.95 17.89 0.51
N ARG A 22 4.18 18.55 1.38
CA ARG A 22 4.49 18.64 2.82
C ARG A 22 4.47 17.28 3.50
N LEU A 23 3.49 16.44 3.12
CA LEU A 23 3.40 15.06 3.59
C LEU A 23 4.62 14.26 3.17
N ALA A 24 5.02 14.33 1.90
CA ALA A 24 6.20 13.65 1.39
C ALA A 24 7.47 14.04 2.17
N ARG A 25 7.67 15.34 2.44
CA ARG A 25 8.81 15.79 3.26
C ARG A 25 8.76 15.26 4.70
N ALA A 26 7.59 15.23 5.31
CA ALA A 26 7.43 14.70 6.67
C ALA A 26 7.71 13.18 6.72
N GLN A 27 7.21 12.43 5.74
CA GLN A 27 7.48 10.99 5.62
C GLN A 27 8.97 10.73 5.35
N GLU A 28 9.64 11.56 4.54
CA GLU A 28 11.07 11.42 4.27
C GLU A 28 11.90 11.50 5.54
N LEU A 29 11.64 12.50 6.39
CA LEU A 29 12.31 12.63 7.69
C LEU A 29 12.01 11.46 8.62
N THR A 30 10.78 10.94 8.57
CA THR A 30 10.34 9.83 9.42
C THR A 30 10.96 8.50 8.96
N TYR A 31 11.09 8.30 7.65
CA TYR A 31 11.56 7.06 7.03
C TYR A 31 13.07 7.05 6.78
N ALA A 32 13.77 8.18 6.89
CA ALA A 32 15.20 8.28 6.59
C ALA A 32 16.06 7.17 7.23
N PRO A 33 15.94 6.84 8.53
CA PRO A 33 16.74 5.77 9.13
C PRO A 33 16.45 4.40 8.51
N LEU A 34 15.18 4.13 8.19
CA LEU A 34 14.74 2.87 7.59
C LEU A 34 15.22 2.77 6.15
N ILE A 35 15.02 3.82 5.36
CA ILE A 35 15.42 3.88 3.95
C ILE A 35 16.94 3.73 3.82
N ASP A 36 17.71 4.41 4.67
CA ASP A 36 19.18 4.30 4.68
C ASP A 36 19.66 2.91 5.09
N TRP A 37 18.91 2.21 5.95
CA TRP A 37 19.17 0.81 6.27
C TRP A 37 18.87 -0.10 5.07
N VAL A 38 17.73 0.09 4.39
CA VAL A 38 17.34 -0.73 3.23
C VAL A 38 18.31 -0.54 2.07
N ARG A 39 18.73 0.70 1.76
CA ARG A 39 19.70 0.99 0.70
C ARG A 39 21.06 0.31 0.91
N ARG A 40 21.43 0.04 2.16
CA ARG A 40 22.67 -0.65 2.53
C ARG A 40 22.49 -2.17 2.68
N SER A 41 21.29 -2.69 2.43
CA SER A 41 20.92 -4.10 2.56
C SER A 41 20.73 -4.75 1.19
N PRO A 42 20.95 -6.07 1.05
CA PRO A 42 20.57 -6.82 -0.16
C PRO A 42 19.05 -6.81 -0.46
N MET A 43 18.24 -6.15 0.37
CA MET A 43 16.81 -5.92 0.10
C MET A 43 16.55 -4.69 -0.77
N HIS A 44 17.58 -3.94 -1.18
CA HIS A 44 17.42 -2.96 -2.24
C HIS A 44 17.03 -3.71 -3.53
N THR A 45 16.03 -3.15 -4.19
CA THR A 45 15.36 -3.47 -5.47
C THR A 45 16.22 -4.04 -6.62
N ASP A 46 17.54 -4.05 -6.49
CA ASP A 46 18.52 -4.51 -7.49
C ASP A 46 18.78 -6.03 -7.45
N VAL A 47 18.39 -6.76 -6.40
CA VAL A 47 18.71 -8.20 -6.29
C VAL A 47 17.80 -9.10 -7.16
N LEU A 48 16.61 -8.62 -7.56
CA LEU A 48 15.64 -9.38 -8.38
C LEU A 48 15.38 -8.78 -9.77
N GLY A 49 15.97 -7.62 -10.09
CA GLY A 49 15.76 -6.91 -11.36
C GLY A 49 14.45 -6.14 -11.47
N HIS A 50 13.57 -6.19 -10.47
CA HIS A 50 12.35 -5.38 -10.36
C HIS A 50 11.89 -5.29 -8.90
N SER A 51 10.98 -4.35 -8.60
CA SER A 51 10.40 -4.22 -7.26
C SER A 51 9.66 -5.49 -6.82
N ILE A 52 9.90 -5.90 -5.57
CA ILE A 52 9.17 -6.97 -4.88
C ILE A 52 7.94 -6.44 -4.14
N HIS A 53 7.81 -5.12 -3.99
CA HIS A 53 6.70 -4.49 -3.28
C HIS A 53 5.33 -4.96 -3.82
N PRO A 54 5.06 -5.01 -5.14
CA PRO A 54 3.78 -5.52 -5.66
C PRO A 54 3.46 -6.94 -5.18
N SER A 55 4.40 -7.87 -5.27
CA SER A 55 4.18 -9.26 -4.83
C SER A 55 3.90 -9.35 -3.32
N LEU A 56 4.56 -8.52 -2.51
CA LEU A 56 4.30 -8.44 -1.07
C LEU A 56 2.94 -7.79 -0.76
N THR A 57 2.49 -6.84 -1.59
CA THR A 57 1.13 -6.29 -1.47
C THR A 57 0.06 -7.32 -1.74
N ASP A 58 0.26 -8.27 -2.67
CA ASP A 58 -0.72 -9.34 -2.93
C ASP A 58 -0.94 -10.21 -1.69
N VAL A 59 0.13 -10.59 -1.00
CA VAL A 59 0.04 -11.38 0.25
C VAL A 59 -0.67 -10.58 1.35
N THR A 60 -0.26 -9.33 1.54
CA THR A 60 -0.80 -8.44 2.58
C THR A 60 -2.28 -8.16 2.37
N THR A 61 -2.64 -7.69 1.17
CA THR A 61 -4.01 -7.34 0.82
C THR A 61 -4.91 -8.55 0.67
N GLY A 62 -4.39 -9.69 0.20
CA GLY A 62 -5.11 -10.96 0.17
C GLY A 62 -5.53 -11.43 1.57
N CYS A 63 -4.64 -11.34 2.55
CA CYS A 63 -4.96 -11.63 3.95
C CYS A 63 -6.04 -10.69 4.50
N TRP A 64 -5.91 -9.39 4.24
CA TRP A 64 -6.86 -8.38 4.68
C TRP A 64 -8.24 -8.52 4.04
N LEU A 65 -8.30 -8.77 2.74
CA LEU A 65 -9.54 -9.04 2.02
C LEU A 65 -10.19 -10.32 2.55
N GLY A 66 -9.42 -11.40 2.67
CA GLY A 66 -9.88 -12.67 3.24
C GLY A 66 -10.44 -12.51 4.66
N THR A 67 -9.83 -11.67 5.49
CA THR A 67 -10.36 -11.32 6.82
C THR A 67 -11.79 -10.78 6.74
N THR A 68 -12.05 -9.81 5.86
CA THR A 68 -13.38 -9.20 5.70
C THR A 68 -14.37 -10.16 5.05
N LEU A 69 -13.94 -10.97 4.08
CA LEU A 69 -14.80 -12.01 3.49
C LEU A 69 -15.27 -13.00 4.55
N LEU A 70 -14.38 -13.46 5.43
CA LEU A 70 -14.74 -14.35 6.54
C LEU A 70 -15.67 -13.66 7.55
N ASP A 71 -15.48 -12.36 7.83
CA ASP A 71 -16.39 -11.61 8.71
C ASP A 71 -17.81 -11.48 8.14
N LEU A 72 -17.94 -11.35 6.81
CA LEU A 72 -19.22 -11.11 6.15
C LEU A 72 -19.97 -12.40 5.80
N ALA A 73 -19.27 -13.43 5.33
CA ALA A 73 -19.88 -14.65 4.83
C ALA A 73 -19.74 -15.85 5.78
N GLY A 74 -18.75 -15.82 6.67
CA GLY A 74 -18.29 -17.01 7.39
C GLY A 74 -18.92 -17.25 8.77
N GLY A 75 -19.76 -16.33 9.27
CA GLY A 75 -20.45 -16.48 10.56
C GLY A 75 -19.52 -16.57 11.79
N SER A 76 -20.01 -17.15 12.89
CA SER A 76 -19.23 -17.32 14.13
C SER A 76 -18.05 -18.27 13.97
N GLU A 77 -18.20 -19.31 13.17
CA GLU A 77 -17.18 -20.36 12.97
C GLU A 77 -15.92 -19.80 12.31
N SER A 78 -16.06 -18.80 11.45
CA SER A 78 -14.94 -18.20 10.74
C SER A 78 -14.14 -17.17 11.55
N ARG A 79 -14.54 -16.86 12.79
CA ARG A 79 -13.89 -15.84 13.63
C ARG A 79 -12.40 -16.13 13.85
N ARG A 80 -12.03 -17.40 14.02
CA ARG A 80 -10.63 -17.82 14.20
C ARG A 80 -9.83 -17.61 12.91
N GLY A 81 -10.38 -17.97 11.77
CA GLY A 81 -9.77 -17.73 10.46
C GLY A 81 -9.59 -16.24 10.17
N ALA A 82 -10.62 -15.42 10.44
CA ALA A 82 -10.55 -13.97 10.28
C ALA A 82 -9.48 -13.33 11.18
N ALA A 83 -9.33 -13.81 12.43
CA ALA A 83 -8.26 -13.35 13.31
C ALA A 83 -6.87 -13.76 12.82
N LEU A 84 -6.73 -14.99 12.31
CA LEU A 84 -5.48 -15.49 11.75
C LEU A 84 -5.06 -14.65 10.53
N LEU A 85 -5.96 -14.45 9.57
CA LEU A 85 -5.67 -13.65 8.38
C LEU A 85 -5.40 -12.18 8.73
N ALA A 86 -6.11 -11.59 9.70
CA ALA A 86 -5.81 -10.24 10.16
C ALA A 86 -4.37 -10.16 10.73
N GLY A 87 -3.97 -11.15 11.52
CA GLY A 87 -2.62 -11.24 12.09
C GLY A 87 -1.55 -11.45 11.02
N LEU A 88 -1.75 -12.41 10.11
CA LEU A 88 -0.83 -12.66 9.00
C LEU A 88 -0.69 -11.43 8.09
N GLY A 89 -1.78 -10.72 7.82
CA GLY A 89 -1.74 -9.48 7.04
C GLY A 89 -0.94 -8.37 7.74
N VAL A 90 -1.10 -8.20 9.06
CA VAL A 90 -0.29 -7.23 9.83
C VAL A 90 1.19 -7.61 9.80
N LEU A 91 1.53 -8.90 9.96
CA LEU A 91 2.91 -9.37 9.86
C LEU A 91 3.48 -9.15 8.45
N ALA A 92 2.74 -9.54 7.41
CA ALA A 92 3.13 -9.36 6.02
C ALA A 92 3.28 -7.89 5.62
N SER A 93 2.51 -6.98 6.24
CA SER A 93 2.62 -5.54 5.94
C SER A 93 3.98 -4.93 6.30
N VAL A 94 4.75 -5.55 7.21
CA VAL A 94 6.06 -5.04 7.61
C VAL A 94 7.05 -5.09 6.43
N PRO A 95 7.40 -6.25 5.85
CA PRO A 95 8.27 -6.29 4.68
C PRO A 95 7.65 -5.55 3.48
N THR A 96 6.32 -5.55 3.32
CA THR A 96 5.64 -4.79 2.27
C THR A 96 5.90 -3.29 2.37
N ALA A 97 5.75 -2.71 3.56
CA ALA A 97 5.98 -1.29 3.80
C ALA A 97 7.46 -0.91 3.64
N ILE A 98 8.38 -1.79 4.07
CA ILE A 98 9.82 -1.61 3.88
C ILE A 98 10.16 -1.55 2.39
N ALA A 99 9.70 -2.52 1.59
CA ALA A 99 9.91 -2.53 0.14
C ALA A 99 9.28 -1.30 -0.53
N GLY A 100 8.07 -0.92 -0.12
CA GLY A 100 7.38 0.27 -0.66
C GLY A 100 8.09 1.58 -0.31
N ALA A 101 8.67 1.70 0.89
CA ALA A 101 9.46 2.86 1.29
C ALA A 101 10.78 2.96 0.50
N ALA A 102 11.39 1.82 0.17
CA ALA A 102 12.57 1.75 -0.69
C ALA A 102 12.23 2.25 -2.10
N ASP A 103 11.20 1.70 -2.73
CA ASP A 103 10.72 2.16 -4.04
C ASP A 103 10.36 3.65 -4.01
N TRP A 104 9.66 4.08 -2.96
CA TRP A 104 9.25 5.48 -2.80
C TRP A 104 10.44 6.44 -2.70
N SER A 105 11.58 5.96 -2.15
CA SER A 105 12.79 6.75 -1.99
C SER A 105 13.44 7.15 -3.31
N ASP A 106 13.17 6.42 -4.39
CA ASP A 106 13.66 6.69 -5.74
C ASP A 106 12.71 7.59 -6.55
N LEU A 107 11.53 7.93 -6.01
CA LEU A 107 10.58 8.81 -6.69
C LEU A 107 10.92 10.28 -6.42
N SER A 108 10.65 11.11 -7.42
CA SER A 108 10.77 12.57 -7.32
C SER A 108 9.49 13.28 -7.79
N GLY A 109 9.37 14.56 -7.43
CA GLY A 109 8.31 15.46 -7.90
C GLY A 109 6.89 14.91 -7.77
N TYR A 110 6.17 14.88 -8.91
CA TYR A 110 4.76 14.49 -8.99
C TYR A 110 4.48 13.09 -8.44
N GLU A 111 5.35 12.13 -8.78
CA GLU A 111 5.16 10.73 -8.41
C GLU A 111 5.47 10.50 -6.93
N ARG A 112 6.47 11.22 -6.39
CA ARG A 112 6.78 11.20 -4.96
C ARG A 112 5.60 11.65 -4.11
N ARG A 113 4.87 12.67 -4.55
CA ARG A 113 3.66 13.18 -3.88
C ARG A 113 2.51 12.17 -3.89
N ILE A 114 2.31 11.47 -5.01
CA ILE A 114 1.32 10.39 -5.08
C ILE A 114 1.72 9.22 -4.17
N GLY A 115 3.00 8.84 -4.20
CA GLY A 115 3.54 7.76 -3.37
C GLY A 115 3.43 8.07 -1.88
N ALA A 116 3.58 9.34 -1.49
CA ALA A 116 3.40 9.79 -0.12
C ALA A 116 1.95 9.59 0.38
N VAL A 117 0.96 9.98 -0.43
CA VAL A 117 -0.46 9.79 -0.09
C VAL A 117 -0.86 8.31 -0.11
N HIS A 118 -0.33 7.54 -1.06
CA HIS A 118 -0.47 6.08 -1.07
C HIS A 118 0.06 5.46 0.23
N GLY A 119 1.30 5.80 0.61
CA GLY A 119 1.95 5.32 1.83
C GLY A 119 1.15 5.65 3.08
N LEU A 120 0.68 6.90 3.22
CA LEU A 120 -0.17 7.30 4.35
C LEU A 120 -1.47 6.48 4.45
N GLY A 121 -2.08 6.19 3.30
CA GLY A 121 -3.24 5.31 3.24
C GLY A 121 -2.91 3.88 3.66
N ALA A 122 -1.76 3.35 3.23
CA ALA A 122 -1.27 2.05 3.66
C ALA A 122 -1.02 2.00 5.18
N ASP A 123 -0.35 2.99 5.75
CA ASP A 123 -0.09 3.09 7.19
C ASP A 123 -1.41 3.14 7.99
N THR A 124 -2.38 3.90 7.50
CA THR A 124 -3.72 3.98 8.09
C THR A 124 -4.40 2.61 8.07
N ALA A 125 -4.32 1.87 6.97
CA ALA A 125 -4.87 0.52 6.87
C ALA A 125 -4.17 -0.45 7.83
N ILE A 126 -2.84 -0.39 7.97
CA ILE A 126 -2.07 -1.19 8.93
C ILE A 126 -2.58 -0.94 10.35
N ILE A 127 -2.74 0.33 10.76
CA ILE A 127 -3.24 0.69 12.10
C ILE A 127 -4.67 0.16 12.31
N LEU A 128 -5.53 0.25 11.30
CA LEU A 128 -6.90 -0.28 11.37
C LEU A 128 -6.90 -1.81 11.51
N PHE A 129 -6.03 -2.53 10.79
CA PHE A 129 -5.91 -3.98 10.90
C PHE A 129 -5.26 -4.42 12.22
N ALA A 130 -4.27 -3.69 12.73
CA ALA A 130 -3.72 -3.93 14.06
C ALA A 130 -4.80 -3.72 15.14
N GLY A 131 -5.58 -2.65 15.03
CA GLY A 131 -6.75 -2.41 15.88
C GLY A 131 -7.81 -3.51 15.75
N SER A 132 -8.04 -4.02 14.54
CA SER A 132 -8.93 -5.16 14.29
C SER A 132 -8.46 -6.40 15.03
N LEU A 133 -7.18 -6.75 14.89
CA LEU A 133 -6.55 -7.88 15.56
C LEU A 133 -6.66 -7.76 17.08
N VAL A 134 -6.28 -6.61 17.66
CA VAL A 134 -6.40 -6.37 19.10
C VAL A 134 -7.86 -6.48 19.57
N ALA A 135 -8.82 -5.95 18.82
CA ALA A 135 -10.23 -6.10 19.16
C ALA A 135 -10.67 -7.57 19.15
N ARG A 136 -10.25 -8.38 18.18
CA ARG A 136 -10.55 -9.82 18.10
C ARG A 136 -9.93 -10.60 19.25
N LEU A 137 -8.67 -10.34 19.58
CA LEU A 137 -7.98 -10.95 20.71
C LEU A 137 -8.65 -10.64 22.05
N ARG A 138 -9.34 -9.50 22.15
CA ARG A 138 -10.15 -9.10 23.31
C ARG A 138 -11.61 -9.57 23.24
N GLY A 139 -11.95 -10.49 22.33
CA GLY A 139 -13.32 -11.00 22.14
C GLY A 139 -14.31 -10.02 21.47
N LYS A 140 -13.87 -8.81 21.08
CA LYS A 140 -14.71 -7.76 20.48
C LYS A 140 -14.82 -7.95 18.95
N HIS A 141 -15.29 -9.11 18.51
CA HIS A 141 -15.29 -9.51 17.09
C HIS A 141 -16.02 -8.52 16.16
N ARG A 142 -17.19 -8.00 16.54
CA ARG A 142 -17.92 -7.00 15.72
C ARG A 142 -17.13 -5.71 15.52
N LYS A 143 -16.40 -5.26 16.54
CA LYS A 143 -15.51 -4.09 16.41
C LYS A 143 -14.33 -4.43 15.49
N GLY A 144 -13.76 -5.63 15.63
CA GLY A 144 -12.73 -6.16 14.75
C GLY A 144 -13.15 -6.13 13.28
N ALA A 145 -14.33 -6.66 12.96
CA ALA A 145 -14.87 -6.68 11.61
C ALA A 145 -15.05 -5.28 11.02
N LYS A 146 -15.62 -4.33 11.79
CA LYS A 146 -15.77 -2.93 11.35
C LYS A 146 -14.42 -2.27 11.05
N LEU A 147 -13.41 -2.51 11.87
CA LEU A 147 -12.06 -1.98 11.65
C LEU A 147 -11.40 -2.60 10.42
N ALA A 148 -11.53 -3.91 10.22
CA ALA A 148 -10.99 -4.60 9.04
C ALA A 148 -11.67 -4.11 7.75
N LEU A 149 -12.99 -3.94 7.76
CA LEU A 149 -13.74 -3.37 6.64
C LEU A 149 -13.28 -1.95 6.32
N ALA A 150 -13.14 -1.09 7.35
CA ALA A 150 -12.62 0.26 7.17
C ALA A 150 -11.19 0.25 6.59
N GLY A 151 -10.32 -0.64 7.10
CA GLY A 151 -8.97 -0.83 6.57
C GLY A 151 -8.96 -1.23 5.10
N ASN A 152 -9.84 -2.15 4.69
CA ASN A 152 -9.98 -2.56 3.29
C ASN A 152 -10.49 -1.44 2.38
N LEU A 153 -11.40 -0.58 2.86
CA LEU A 153 -11.85 0.58 2.10
C LEU A 153 -10.73 1.60 1.90
N VAL A 154 -9.93 1.85 2.95
CA VAL A 154 -8.77 2.74 2.88
C VAL A 154 -7.72 2.19 1.91
N ILE A 155 -7.34 0.92 2.03
CA ILE A 155 -6.31 0.33 1.17
C ILE A 155 -6.78 0.19 -0.29
N ALA A 156 -8.08 0.03 -0.56
CA ALA A 156 -8.60 0.05 -1.93
C ALA A 156 -8.35 1.42 -2.60
N GLY A 157 -8.62 2.51 -1.88
CA GLY A 157 -8.34 3.87 -2.37
C GLY A 157 -6.85 4.16 -2.51
N ALA A 158 -6.05 3.78 -1.50
CA ALA A 158 -4.60 3.93 -1.56
C ALA A 158 -3.98 3.08 -2.68
N GLY A 159 -4.42 1.84 -2.83
CA GLY A 159 -3.97 0.89 -3.85
C GLY A 159 -4.23 1.39 -5.27
N PHE A 160 -5.30 2.16 -5.50
CA PHE A 160 -5.50 2.84 -6.78
C PHE A 160 -4.37 3.82 -7.12
N LEU A 161 -3.89 4.60 -6.15
CA LEU A 161 -2.74 5.50 -6.33
C LEU A 161 -1.44 4.72 -6.58
N GLY A 162 -1.23 3.63 -5.84
CA GLY A 162 -0.06 2.75 -6.02
C GLY A 162 -0.06 2.07 -7.39
N GLY A 163 -1.20 1.55 -7.83
CA GLY A 163 -1.38 0.95 -9.15
C GLY A 163 -1.16 1.97 -10.28
N HIS A 164 -1.60 3.22 -10.11
CA HIS A 164 -1.29 4.28 -11.05
C HIS A 164 0.22 4.52 -11.19
N LEU A 165 0.97 4.51 -10.08
CA LEU A 165 2.43 4.63 -10.11
C LEU A 165 3.08 3.42 -10.78
N ALA A 166 2.70 2.20 -10.41
CA ALA A 166 3.28 0.97 -10.95
C ALA A 166 3.06 0.85 -12.47
N LEU A 167 1.83 1.12 -12.94
CA LEU A 167 1.51 1.05 -14.36
C LEU A 167 2.16 2.18 -15.15
N ASN A 168 2.31 3.39 -14.60
CA ASN A 168 2.97 4.48 -15.33
C ASN A 168 4.49 4.42 -15.28
N ARG A 169 5.10 3.85 -14.24
CA ARG A 169 6.54 3.57 -14.19
C ARG A 169 6.95 2.37 -15.04
N GLY A 170 6.08 1.36 -15.18
CA GLY A 170 6.41 0.08 -15.84
C GLY A 170 5.74 -0.21 -17.20
N THR A 171 4.63 0.45 -17.55
CA THR A 171 3.87 0.16 -18.79
C THR A 171 3.59 1.38 -19.67
N ALA A 172 3.96 2.58 -19.23
CA ALA A 172 3.82 3.82 -20.02
C ALA A 172 5.12 4.27 -20.72
N ARG A 173 6.10 3.38 -20.86
CA ARG A 173 7.07 3.46 -21.95
C ARG A 173 6.70 2.38 -22.96
N ARG A 174 5.75 2.69 -23.85
CA ARG A 174 5.91 2.20 -25.23
C ARG A 174 7.04 3.04 -25.82
N ASP A 175 7.90 2.38 -26.58
CA ASP A 175 9.10 2.86 -27.28
C ASP A 175 10.38 2.67 -26.43
N SER A 176 11.33 1.78 -26.73
CA SER A 176 11.78 1.28 -28.03
C SER A 176 12.57 -0.04 -27.87
N PHE A 177 11.94 -1.18 -28.15
CA PHE A 177 12.66 -2.34 -28.74
C PHE A 177 12.47 -2.38 -30.27
N ALA A 178 11.90 -1.33 -30.85
CA ALA A 178 11.93 -1.07 -32.28
C ALA A 178 13.03 -0.05 -32.57
N GLU A 179 14.24 -0.57 -32.76
CA GLU A 179 15.30 -0.11 -33.66
C GLU A 179 16.65 -0.59 -33.11
N SER A 180 17.02 -1.81 -33.49
CA SER A 180 18.42 -2.15 -33.69
C SER A 180 18.60 -2.39 -35.19
N ASN A 181 19.33 -1.47 -35.83
CA ASN A 181 19.88 -1.60 -37.19
C ASN A 181 20.54 -2.97 -37.42
#